data_AF-A0A7S0DCL7-F1
#
_entry.id   AF-A0A7S0DCL7-F1
#
_cell.length_a   1.000
_cell.length_b   1.000
_cell.length_c   1.000
_cell.angle_alpha   90.00
_cell.angle_beta   90.00
_cell.angle_gamma   90.00
#
_symmetry.space_group_name_H-M   'P 1'
#
loop_
_entity.id
_entity.type
_entity.pdbx_description
1 polymer ?
#
loop_
_entity_poly.entity_id
_entity_poly.type
_entity_poly.pdbx_seq_one_letter_code
_entity_poly.pdbx_strand_id
1 'polypeptide(L)'
;MGEGNRTPMRPSSRSSALVALVAALAATAPAADAARFTSPKRSLSSPLARSRTDTRASPGEPSGPLPESSALDRALLAVEAEALAARAEFDAFLAKYEKTLRYASDPREYVHRLRVFASNLATARERQRDDRANGGSATHGVTKFMDLTPEEFRKTYLGAKIDAETLDKIRASASLSLSDDESASDEKRPAADDTTDEESFDGVSFGSVPYALPDATDAELQKLPTSFDWRDRGAVTPPKNQGACGSCWTFSTTGAVEGAHFLKTGTLLSLSEQQLVDCDHTCLEDEPTACDDGCAGGLPLNAMRYVKRAGLDLETDYPYKAVAGTCEESKKTNGSRSSAARTTISGFGLVSQNETQIAAALVKHGPLSIGIDAAWMQTYAGGVACPWICDKNALDHGVLIVGYDGDGSFAPVRLHKEPYWIIKNSWGQDWGHEGFYHICKDKGSCGLNNMVVAAMG
;
A
#
# COMPACT_ATOMS: atom_id res chain seq x y z
N MET A 1 16.51 -17.53 -53.78
CA MET A 1 15.29 -18.39 -53.81
C MET A 1 15.06 -18.88 -52.39
N GLY A 2 14.04 -18.48 -51.63
CA GLY A 2 12.91 -17.60 -51.90
C GLY A 2 12.49 -16.85 -50.63
N GLU A 3 11.90 -15.67 -50.86
CA GLU A 3 11.34 -14.79 -49.84
C GLU A 3 9.96 -15.31 -49.39
N GLY A 4 9.77 -15.41 -48.07
CA GLY A 4 8.48 -15.70 -47.44
C GLY A 4 7.88 -14.43 -46.84
N ASN A 5 7.02 -13.77 -47.60
CA ASN A 5 6.28 -12.57 -47.22
C ASN A 5 5.23 -12.92 -46.14
N ARG A 6 5.32 -12.34 -44.93
CA ARG A 6 4.23 -12.38 -43.92
C ARG A 6 3.79 -10.96 -43.58
N THR A 7 2.55 -10.66 -43.93
CA THR A 7 1.80 -9.44 -43.62
C THR A 7 1.56 -9.28 -42.11
N PRO A 8 1.53 -8.05 -41.57
CA PRO A 8 1.18 -7.80 -40.18
C PRO A 8 -0.36 -7.83 -40.01
N MET A 9 -0.84 -8.59 -39.03
CA MET A 9 -2.25 -8.54 -38.60
C MET A 9 -2.52 -7.22 -37.87
N ARG A 10 -3.52 -6.46 -38.36
CA ARG A 10 -4.09 -5.30 -37.66
C ARG A 10 -4.99 -5.77 -36.50
N PRO A 11 -4.95 -5.13 -35.32
CA PRO A 11 -5.93 -5.39 -34.26
C PRO A 11 -7.29 -4.77 -34.62
N SER A 12 -8.38 -5.45 -34.25
CA SER A 12 -9.75 -5.03 -34.54
C SER A 12 -10.13 -3.78 -33.73
N SER A 13 -10.29 -2.64 -34.41
CA SER A 13 -10.43 -1.30 -33.81
C SER A 13 -11.85 -0.94 -33.32
N ARG A 14 -12.70 -1.90 -32.94
CA ARG A 14 -14.08 -1.60 -32.50
C ARG A 14 -14.35 -1.81 -31.01
N SER A 15 -13.52 -2.55 -30.28
CA SER A 15 -13.68 -2.73 -28.82
C SER A 15 -12.87 -1.74 -27.97
N SER A 16 -11.75 -1.19 -28.45
CA SER A 16 -10.97 -0.20 -27.70
C SER A 16 -11.65 1.18 -27.59
N ALA A 17 -12.48 1.56 -28.56
CA ALA A 17 -13.12 2.88 -28.57
C ALA A 17 -14.28 3.01 -27.57
N LEU A 18 -14.94 1.90 -27.24
CA LEU A 18 -16.06 1.89 -26.29
C LEU A 18 -15.57 1.95 -24.83
N VAL A 19 -14.41 1.34 -24.55
CA VAL A 19 -13.79 1.32 -23.22
C VAL A 19 -13.20 2.69 -22.85
N ALA A 20 -12.61 3.40 -23.81
CA ALA A 20 -12.10 4.76 -23.60
C ALA A 20 -13.22 5.79 -23.29
N LEU A 21 -14.43 5.57 -23.78
CA LEU A 21 -15.57 6.48 -23.55
C LEU A 21 -16.16 6.34 -22.13
N VAL A 22 -16.12 5.13 -21.56
CA VAL A 22 -16.61 4.85 -20.19
C VAL A 22 -15.65 5.43 -19.14
N ALA A 23 -14.33 5.39 -19.39
CA ALA A 23 -13.34 5.99 -18.50
C ALA A 23 -13.40 7.54 -18.48
N ALA A 24 -13.74 8.17 -19.61
CA ALA A 24 -13.82 9.64 -19.70
C ALA A 24 -15.07 10.24 -19.02
N LEU A 25 -16.18 9.49 -18.95
CA LEU A 25 -17.43 9.96 -18.33
C LEU A 25 -17.41 9.86 -16.79
N ALA A 26 -16.54 9.03 -16.21
CA ALA A 26 -16.36 8.95 -14.76
C ALA A 26 -15.55 10.14 -14.20
N ALA A 27 -14.85 10.91 -15.03
CA ALA A 27 -13.94 11.97 -14.61
C ALA A 27 -14.58 13.38 -14.54
N THR A 28 -15.87 13.55 -14.86
CA THR A 28 -16.51 14.88 -14.89
C THR A 28 -17.92 14.88 -14.28
N ALA A 29 -18.02 14.89 -12.96
CA ALA A 29 -19.23 15.33 -12.26
C ALA A 29 -18.86 16.14 -11.00
N PRO A 30 -19.22 17.43 -10.91
CA PRO A 30 -18.97 18.22 -9.72
C PRO A 30 -20.06 18.00 -8.66
N ALA A 31 -19.65 18.10 -7.39
CA ALA A 31 -20.52 18.09 -6.22
C ALA A 31 -21.27 19.43 -6.06
N ALA A 32 -22.60 19.37 -5.93
CA ALA A 32 -23.52 20.38 -5.36
C ALA A 32 -24.95 19.78 -5.43
N ASP A 33 -25.90 19.92 -4.51
CA ASP A 33 -26.00 20.69 -3.27
C ASP A 33 -27.12 20.05 -2.44
N ALA A 34 -26.97 20.06 -1.11
CA ALA A 34 -27.96 19.59 -0.17
C ALA A 34 -28.58 20.79 0.54
N ALA A 35 -29.81 21.18 0.17
CA ALA A 35 -30.80 21.74 1.10
C ALA A 35 -32.10 22.13 0.37
N ARG A 36 -33.23 21.63 0.91
CA ARG A 36 -34.46 22.36 1.29
C ARG A 36 -35.72 21.56 0.99
N PHE A 37 -36.20 20.87 2.02
CA PHE A 37 -37.62 20.54 2.18
C PHE A 37 -38.11 21.15 3.51
N THR A 38 -38.96 22.17 3.39
CA THR A 38 -39.92 22.58 4.42
C THR A 38 -41.22 22.95 3.71
N SER A 39 -42.25 22.13 3.87
CA SER A 39 -43.65 22.37 3.43
C SER A 39 -44.38 23.33 4.41
N PRO A 40 -45.71 23.56 4.34
CA PRO A 40 -46.66 23.82 3.23
C PRO A 40 -47.57 25.05 3.50
N LYS A 41 -48.42 25.48 2.53
CA LYS A 41 -49.88 25.80 2.71
C LYS A 41 -50.53 26.53 1.50
N ARG A 42 -51.72 26.01 1.12
CA ARG A 42 -52.96 26.68 0.60
C ARG A 42 -52.86 27.55 -0.68
N SER A 43 -53.83 27.65 -1.58
CA SER A 43 -55.27 27.32 -1.60
C SER A 43 -55.83 27.36 -3.03
N LEU A 44 -56.82 26.49 -3.30
CA LEU A 44 -58.10 26.73 -3.99
C LEU A 44 -58.14 27.69 -5.21
N SER A 45 -58.48 27.15 -6.39
CA SER A 45 -59.80 27.40 -7.03
C SER A 45 -59.90 26.75 -8.43
N SER A 46 -61.00 26.04 -8.67
CA SER A 46 -61.58 25.79 -10.01
C SER A 46 -62.77 26.76 -10.18
N PRO A 47 -63.30 27.01 -11.40
CA PRO A 47 -64.20 26.03 -12.02
C PRO A 47 -64.22 25.99 -13.57
N LEU A 48 -64.56 24.79 -14.06
CA LEU A 48 -65.47 24.44 -15.17
C LEU A 48 -65.49 25.27 -16.48
N ALA A 49 -65.19 24.60 -17.60
CA ALA A 49 -66.01 24.69 -18.81
C ALA A 49 -65.94 23.39 -19.63
N ARG A 50 -67.12 22.81 -19.91
CA ARG A 50 -67.37 21.72 -20.85
C ARG A 50 -67.17 22.21 -22.30
N SER A 51 -66.61 21.36 -23.16
CA SER A 51 -67.20 21.15 -24.49
C SER A 51 -66.85 19.75 -25.01
N ARG A 52 -67.90 18.99 -25.33
CA ARG A 52 -67.87 17.74 -26.09
C ARG A 52 -67.91 18.10 -27.57
N THR A 53 -66.99 17.55 -28.36
CA THR A 53 -67.30 17.17 -29.75
C THR A 53 -66.63 15.84 -30.05
N ASP A 54 -67.47 14.84 -30.27
CA ASP A 54 -67.18 13.57 -30.92
C ASP A 54 -66.59 13.81 -32.32
N THR A 55 -65.45 13.20 -32.60
CA THR A 55 -65.11 12.73 -33.95
C THR A 55 -64.31 11.43 -33.86
N ARG A 56 -65.03 10.33 -34.11
CA ARG A 56 -64.66 9.23 -35.01
C ARG A 56 -63.30 8.56 -34.80
N ALA A 57 -63.36 7.38 -34.17
CA ALA A 57 -62.33 6.37 -34.24
C ALA A 57 -62.09 5.91 -35.70
N SER A 58 -60.81 5.87 -36.10
CA SER A 58 -60.30 5.09 -37.22
C SER A 58 -59.13 4.23 -36.72
N PRO A 59 -58.96 3.00 -37.27
CA PRO A 59 -58.02 2.02 -36.75
C PRO A 59 -56.64 2.16 -37.39
N GLY A 60 -55.60 1.90 -36.60
CA GLY A 60 -54.29 1.48 -37.08
C GLY A 60 -53.33 2.60 -37.48
N GLU A 61 -52.45 2.96 -36.55
CA GLU A 61 -51.06 3.23 -36.90
C GLU A 61 -50.18 2.25 -36.12
N PRO A 62 -49.14 1.68 -36.76
CA PRO A 62 -48.28 0.70 -36.12
C PRO A 62 -47.54 1.39 -34.98
N SER A 63 -47.37 0.67 -33.88
CA SER A 63 -46.40 0.98 -32.84
C SER A 63 -45.07 1.34 -33.51
N GLY A 64 -44.75 2.64 -33.55
CA GLY A 64 -43.44 3.10 -33.97
C GLY A 64 -42.37 2.39 -33.14
N PRO A 65 -41.17 2.17 -33.69
CA PRO A 65 -40.11 1.52 -32.95
C PRO A 65 -39.91 2.26 -31.62
N LEU A 66 -39.87 1.49 -30.52
CA LEU A 66 -39.49 1.99 -29.20
C LEU A 66 -38.25 2.89 -29.36
N PRO A 67 -38.20 4.08 -28.72
CA PRO A 67 -37.05 4.97 -28.89
C PRO A 67 -35.78 4.19 -28.58
N GLU A 68 -34.81 4.21 -29.50
CA GLU A 68 -33.52 3.56 -29.29
C GLU A 68 -32.93 4.09 -27.98
N SER A 69 -32.78 3.20 -27.00
CA SER A 69 -32.20 3.53 -25.70
C SER A 69 -30.86 4.24 -25.91
N SER A 70 -30.62 5.34 -25.20
CA SER A 70 -29.41 6.12 -25.38
C SER A 70 -28.16 5.27 -25.11
N ALA A 71 -27.00 5.70 -25.60
CA ALA A 71 -25.74 5.01 -25.29
C ALA A 71 -25.52 4.89 -23.77
N LEU A 72 -26.00 5.87 -23.00
CA LEU A 72 -25.95 5.88 -21.53
C LEU A 72 -26.89 4.83 -20.92
N ASP A 73 -28.11 4.68 -21.42
CA ASP A 73 -29.06 3.65 -20.94
C ASP A 73 -28.53 2.24 -21.19
N ARG A 74 -27.90 2.01 -22.34
CA ARG A 74 -27.26 0.72 -22.65
C ARG A 74 -26.07 0.44 -21.74
N ALA A 75 -25.27 1.45 -21.43
CA ALA A 75 -24.16 1.31 -20.48
C ALA A 75 -24.67 1.01 -19.06
N LEU A 76 -25.71 1.70 -18.61
CA LEU A 76 -26.33 1.46 -17.31
C LEU A 76 -26.88 0.03 -17.21
N LEU A 77 -27.63 -0.42 -18.21
CA LEU A 77 -28.16 -1.79 -18.25
C LEU A 77 -27.05 -2.85 -18.24
N ALA A 78 -25.91 -2.59 -18.89
CA ALA A 78 -24.77 -3.49 -18.86
C ALA A 78 -24.16 -3.61 -17.45
N VAL A 79 -23.95 -2.47 -16.77
CA VAL A 79 -23.47 -2.44 -15.37
C VAL A 79 -24.42 -3.18 -14.43
N GLU A 80 -25.73 -2.98 -14.59
CA GLU A 80 -26.73 -3.67 -13.78
C GLU A 80 -26.78 -5.18 -14.04
N ALA A 81 -26.64 -5.60 -15.30
CA ALA A 81 -26.56 -7.00 -15.65
C ALA A 81 -25.31 -7.68 -15.07
N GLU A 82 -24.14 -7.02 -15.11
CA GLU A 82 -22.91 -7.51 -14.51
C GLU A 82 -23.02 -7.63 -12.99
N ALA A 83 -23.58 -6.61 -12.33
CA ALA A 83 -23.84 -6.64 -10.90
C ALA A 83 -24.78 -7.78 -10.52
N LEU A 84 -25.86 -7.99 -11.27
CA LEU A 84 -26.80 -9.07 -11.01
C LEU A 84 -26.16 -10.45 -11.22
N ALA A 85 -25.30 -10.60 -12.24
CA ALA A 85 -24.56 -11.84 -12.50
C ALA A 85 -23.57 -12.18 -11.38
N ALA A 86 -23.00 -11.16 -10.72
CA ALA A 86 -22.09 -11.33 -9.59
C ALA A 86 -22.79 -11.61 -8.24
N ARG A 87 -24.13 -11.51 -8.18
CA ARG A 87 -24.88 -11.55 -6.90
C ARG A 87 -24.62 -12.80 -6.07
N ALA A 88 -24.65 -13.98 -6.66
CA ALA A 88 -24.44 -15.22 -5.93
C ALA A 88 -23.01 -15.30 -5.34
N GLU A 89 -22.01 -14.84 -6.09
CA GLU A 89 -20.63 -14.76 -5.64
C GLU A 89 -20.45 -13.70 -4.55
N PHE A 90 -21.17 -12.57 -4.65
CA PHE A 90 -21.20 -11.53 -3.63
C PHE A 90 -21.83 -12.02 -2.33
N ASP A 91 -22.96 -12.74 -2.38
CA ASP A 91 -23.60 -13.30 -1.19
C ASP A 91 -22.67 -14.32 -0.50
N ALA A 92 -21.94 -15.13 -1.27
CA ALA A 92 -20.90 -16.02 -0.74
C ALA A 92 -19.71 -15.25 -0.14
N PHE A 93 -19.29 -14.16 -0.77
CA PHE A 93 -18.28 -13.24 -0.24
C PHE A 93 -18.71 -12.64 1.11
N LEU A 94 -19.95 -12.16 1.23
CA LEU A 94 -20.48 -11.60 2.47
C LEU A 94 -20.50 -12.63 3.60
N ALA A 95 -20.88 -13.88 3.29
CA ALA A 95 -20.83 -14.96 4.26
C ALA A 95 -19.40 -15.29 4.68
N LYS A 96 -18.47 -15.40 3.72
CA LYS A 96 -17.06 -15.74 3.98
C LYS A 96 -16.36 -14.74 4.89
N TYR A 97 -16.60 -13.44 4.71
CA TYR A 97 -15.93 -12.39 5.48
C TYR A 97 -16.82 -11.77 6.56
N GLU A 98 -17.90 -12.47 6.95
CA GLU A 98 -18.81 -12.09 8.04
C GLU A 98 -19.44 -10.70 7.87
N LYS A 99 -19.67 -10.29 6.62
CA LYS A 99 -20.24 -8.98 6.25
C LYS A 99 -21.75 -9.00 6.04
N THR A 100 -22.41 -10.17 6.13
CA THR A 100 -23.85 -10.31 5.88
C THR A 100 -24.70 -9.35 6.74
N LEU A 101 -24.42 -9.27 8.04
CA LEU A 101 -25.18 -8.40 8.95
C LEU A 101 -24.94 -6.91 8.68
N ARG A 102 -23.78 -6.55 8.13
CA ARG A 102 -23.40 -5.15 7.84
C ARG A 102 -24.32 -4.49 6.82
N TYR A 103 -24.78 -5.27 5.83
CA TYR A 103 -25.60 -4.75 4.73
C TYR A 103 -27.07 -5.20 4.79
N ALA A 104 -27.44 -6.05 5.76
CA ALA A 104 -28.79 -6.58 5.89
C ALA A 104 -29.85 -5.50 6.17
N SER A 105 -29.48 -4.41 6.84
CA SER A 105 -30.41 -3.34 7.23
C SER A 105 -30.58 -2.24 6.18
N ASP A 106 -29.73 -2.18 5.15
CA ASP A 106 -29.77 -1.14 4.12
C ASP A 106 -29.65 -1.73 2.70
N PRO A 107 -30.79 -1.93 2.00
CA PRO A 107 -30.79 -2.43 0.63
C PRO A 107 -30.05 -1.53 -0.36
N ARG A 108 -29.95 -0.22 -0.11
CA ARG A 108 -29.23 0.69 -1.01
C ARG A 108 -27.73 0.46 -0.90
N GLU A 109 -27.22 0.32 0.31
CA GLU A 109 -25.82 -0.03 0.55
C GLU A 109 -25.48 -1.39 -0.03
N TYR A 110 -26.35 -2.40 0.16
CA TYR A 110 -26.15 -3.71 -0.47
C TYR A 110 -26.00 -3.61 -2.01
N VAL A 111 -26.91 -2.89 -2.68
CA VAL A 111 -26.84 -2.74 -4.15
C VAL A 111 -25.60 -1.95 -4.57
N HIS A 112 -25.20 -0.92 -3.82
CA HIS A 112 -23.97 -0.19 -4.07
C HIS A 112 -22.74 -1.12 -3.98
N ARG A 113 -22.61 -1.86 -2.87
CA ARG A 113 -21.50 -2.80 -2.63
C ARG A 113 -21.47 -3.94 -3.64
N LEU A 114 -22.63 -4.42 -4.09
CA LEU A 114 -22.72 -5.41 -5.15
C LEU A 114 -22.15 -4.87 -6.48
N ARG A 115 -22.45 -3.61 -6.84
CA ARG A 115 -21.88 -2.98 -8.04
C ARG A 115 -20.37 -2.80 -7.91
N VAL A 116 -19.89 -2.36 -6.75
CA VAL A 116 -18.45 -2.24 -6.46
C VAL A 116 -17.76 -3.60 -6.57
N PHE A 117 -18.35 -4.64 -5.99
CA PHE A 117 -17.86 -6.00 -6.06
C PHE A 117 -17.77 -6.52 -7.50
N ALA A 118 -18.82 -6.32 -8.30
CA ALA A 118 -18.81 -6.71 -9.71
C ALA A 118 -17.75 -5.96 -10.52
N SER A 119 -17.58 -4.66 -10.28
CA SER A 119 -16.52 -3.85 -10.90
C SER A 119 -15.12 -4.37 -10.53
N ASN A 120 -14.88 -4.64 -9.24
CA ASN A 120 -13.60 -5.18 -8.78
C ASN A 120 -13.32 -6.59 -9.33
N LEU A 121 -14.34 -7.42 -9.53
CA LEU A 121 -14.18 -8.71 -10.21
C LEU A 121 -13.74 -8.54 -11.68
N ALA A 122 -14.29 -7.55 -12.39
CA ALA A 122 -13.85 -7.22 -13.74
C ALA A 122 -12.39 -6.75 -13.74
N THR A 123 -12.02 -5.87 -12.82
CA THR A 123 -10.63 -5.41 -12.63
C THR A 123 -9.70 -6.58 -12.29
N ALA A 124 -10.10 -7.50 -11.41
CA ALA A 124 -9.30 -8.68 -11.08
C ALA A 124 -9.05 -9.56 -12.31
N ARG A 125 -10.05 -9.74 -13.19
CA ARG A 125 -9.89 -10.49 -14.46
C ARG A 125 -8.94 -9.79 -15.43
N GLU A 126 -8.97 -8.45 -15.48
CA GLU A 126 -8.04 -7.67 -16.29
C GLU A 126 -6.60 -7.81 -15.77
N ARG A 127 -6.39 -7.54 -14.47
CA ARG A 127 -5.09 -7.70 -13.81
C ARG A 127 -4.54 -9.11 -13.96
N GLN A 128 -5.39 -10.13 -13.84
CA GLN A 128 -5.00 -11.53 -14.07
C GLN A 128 -4.42 -11.77 -15.47
N ARG A 129 -4.99 -11.14 -16.51
CA ARG A 129 -4.50 -11.28 -17.90
C ARG A 129 -3.19 -10.53 -18.09
N ASP A 130 -3.13 -9.31 -17.57
CA ASP A 130 -1.94 -8.47 -17.67
C ASP A 130 -0.76 -9.09 -16.92
N ASP A 131 -0.97 -9.55 -15.69
CA ASP A 131 0.04 -10.23 -14.90
C ASP A 131 0.66 -11.41 -15.66
N ARG A 132 -0.18 -12.29 -16.21
CA ARG A 132 0.25 -13.43 -17.04
C ARG A 132 1.01 -13.01 -18.30
N ALA A 133 0.60 -11.92 -18.96
CA ALA A 133 1.30 -11.40 -20.13
C ALA A 133 2.71 -10.87 -19.78
N ASN A 134 2.88 -10.43 -18.54
CA ASN A 134 4.13 -9.86 -18.02
C ASN A 134 5.02 -10.85 -17.27
N GLY A 135 4.70 -12.15 -17.39
CA GLY A 135 5.47 -13.24 -16.77
C GLY A 135 4.97 -13.62 -15.38
N GLY A 136 4.02 -12.89 -14.81
CA GLY A 136 3.44 -13.23 -13.52
C GLY A 136 2.63 -14.53 -13.54
N SER A 137 2.53 -15.12 -12.35
CA SER A 137 1.71 -16.28 -12.04
C SER A 137 0.65 -15.94 -10.98
N ALA A 138 0.46 -14.65 -10.68
CA ALA A 138 -0.44 -14.25 -9.63
C ALA A 138 -1.87 -14.63 -9.95
N THR A 139 -2.61 -14.98 -8.91
CA THR A 139 -4.06 -15.11 -8.97
C THR A 139 -4.68 -13.82 -8.48
N HIS A 140 -5.50 -13.18 -9.32
CA HIS A 140 -6.32 -12.04 -8.93
C HIS A 140 -7.78 -12.49 -8.80
N GLY A 141 -8.43 -12.13 -7.70
CA GLY A 141 -9.79 -12.59 -7.42
C GLY A 141 -10.35 -12.10 -6.09
N VAL A 142 -11.25 -12.89 -5.50
CA VAL A 142 -12.02 -12.46 -4.32
C VAL A 142 -11.16 -12.37 -3.05
N THR A 143 -10.79 -11.15 -2.68
CA THR A 143 -10.19 -10.81 -1.37
C THR A 143 -11.25 -10.20 -0.45
N LYS A 144 -10.92 -9.94 0.83
CA LYS A 144 -11.82 -9.24 1.77
C LYS A 144 -12.11 -7.77 1.42
N PHE A 145 -11.40 -7.20 0.44
CA PHE A 145 -11.50 -5.79 0.05
C PHE A 145 -12.35 -5.55 -1.21
N MET A 146 -12.96 -6.61 -1.75
CA MET A 146 -13.64 -6.54 -3.05
C MET A 146 -14.94 -5.74 -3.02
N ASP A 147 -15.49 -5.43 -1.84
CA ASP A 147 -16.64 -4.55 -1.68
C ASP A 147 -16.27 -3.06 -1.51
N LEU A 148 -15.00 -2.70 -1.64
CA LEU A 148 -14.49 -1.32 -1.51
C LEU A 148 -14.09 -0.75 -2.86
N THR A 149 -14.39 0.51 -3.12
CA THR A 149 -13.79 1.20 -4.27
C THR A 149 -12.28 1.38 -4.07
N PRO A 150 -11.49 1.61 -5.13
CA PRO A 150 -10.07 1.93 -4.99
C PRO A 150 -9.81 3.10 -4.04
N GLU A 151 -10.68 4.12 -4.04
CA GLU A 151 -10.57 5.29 -3.17
C GLU A 151 -10.87 4.95 -1.71
N GLU A 152 -11.91 4.17 -1.45
CA GLU A 152 -12.22 3.70 -0.09
C GLU A 152 -11.11 2.80 0.45
N PHE A 153 -10.59 1.89 -0.38
CA PHE A 153 -9.48 1.02 -0.05
C PHE A 153 -8.23 1.84 0.30
N ARG A 154 -7.84 2.77 -0.58
CA ARG A 154 -6.69 3.67 -0.36
C ARG A 154 -6.84 4.50 0.90
N LYS A 155 -8.01 5.09 1.12
CA LYS A 155 -8.27 5.95 2.28
C LYS A 155 -8.25 5.20 3.61
N THR A 156 -8.63 3.91 3.61
CA THR A 156 -8.89 3.17 4.86
C THR A 156 -7.75 2.24 5.26
N TYR A 157 -7.12 1.58 4.28
CA TYR A 157 -6.14 0.52 4.52
C TYR A 157 -4.73 0.90 4.10
N LEU A 158 -4.57 2.00 3.37
CA LEU A 158 -3.28 2.57 3.02
C LEU A 158 -3.06 3.81 3.90
N GLY A 159 -1.82 4.25 4.01
CA GLY A 159 -1.49 5.33 4.94
C GLY A 159 -0.01 5.62 5.05
N ALA A 160 0.81 5.12 4.11
CA ALA A 160 2.17 5.60 4.04
C ALA A 160 2.18 6.96 3.34
N LYS A 161 2.71 7.99 4.01
CA LYS A 161 2.88 9.33 3.44
C LYS A 161 4.24 9.41 2.76
N ILE A 162 4.36 8.76 1.60
CA ILE A 162 5.64 8.62 0.89
C ILE A 162 5.54 9.26 -0.49
N ASP A 163 5.78 10.56 -0.57
CA ASP A 163 5.87 11.24 -1.87
C ASP A 163 7.30 11.22 -2.42
N ALA A 164 7.42 11.18 -3.74
CA ALA A 164 8.70 11.07 -4.43
C ALA A 164 9.61 12.29 -4.19
N GLU A 165 9.05 13.49 -4.08
CA GLU A 165 9.82 14.72 -3.87
C GLU A 165 10.52 14.70 -2.50
N THR A 166 9.80 14.31 -1.46
CA THR A 166 10.35 14.10 -0.11
C THR A 166 11.46 13.04 -0.12
N LEU A 167 11.26 11.93 -0.84
CA LEU A 167 12.29 10.89 -0.94
C LEU A 167 13.56 11.36 -1.65
N ASP A 168 13.43 12.14 -2.72
CA ASP A 168 14.57 12.70 -3.44
C ASP A 168 15.34 13.70 -2.56
N LYS A 169 14.64 14.54 -1.79
CA LYS A 169 15.25 15.43 -0.79
C LYS A 169 16.01 14.64 0.27
N ILE A 170 15.39 13.61 0.85
CA ILE A 170 16.05 12.76 1.87
C ILE A 170 17.33 12.13 1.30
N ARG A 171 17.28 11.61 0.07
CA ARG A 171 18.46 11.00 -0.59
C ARG A 171 19.56 12.01 -0.88
N ALA A 172 19.20 13.22 -1.30
CA ALA A 172 20.17 14.28 -1.52
C ALA A 172 20.90 14.63 -0.22
N SER A 173 20.16 14.81 0.88
CA SER A 173 20.73 15.06 2.20
C SER A 173 21.60 13.89 2.69
N ALA A 174 21.16 12.64 2.45
CA ALA A 174 21.92 11.45 2.79
C ALA A 174 23.26 11.36 2.03
N SER A 175 23.26 11.73 0.75
CA SER A 175 24.46 11.71 -0.11
C SER A 175 25.48 12.77 0.27
N LEU A 176 25.02 13.96 0.70
CA LEU A 176 25.91 15.02 1.19
C LEU A 176 26.62 14.63 2.49
N SER A 177 25.96 13.88 3.37
CA SER A 177 26.58 13.38 4.60
C SER A 177 27.73 12.39 4.38
N LEU A 178 27.80 11.76 3.20
CA LEU A 178 28.90 10.85 2.83
C LEU A 178 30.15 11.59 2.36
N SER A 179 30.01 12.77 1.75
CA SER A 179 31.14 13.52 1.17
C SER A 179 31.97 14.31 2.19
N ASP A 180 31.42 14.59 3.37
CA ASP A 180 32.13 15.39 4.38
C ASP A 180 33.19 14.59 5.16
N ASP A 181 33.13 13.26 5.16
CA ASP A 181 34.12 12.38 5.82
C ASP A 181 35.36 12.10 4.93
N GLU A 182 35.28 12.31 3.61
CA GLU A 182 36.38 11.98 2.68
C GLU A 182 37.45 13.09 2.54
N SER A 183 37.32 14.21 3.27
CA SER A 183 38.26 15.34 3.19
C SER A 183 39.21 15.50 4.39
N ALA A 184 39.14 14.64 5.41
CA ALA A 184 40.05 14.70 6.55
C ALA A 184 41.32 13.85 6.35
N SER A 185 42.16 14.24 5.38
CA SER A 185 43.55 13.77 5.31
C SER A 185 44.52 14.93 5.54
N ASP A 186 45.32 14.78 6.59
CA ASP A 186 46.61 15.41 6.84
C ASP A 186 46.71 16.94 6.79
N GLU A 187 46.48 17.59 7.95
CA GLU A 187 47.37 18.69 8.33
C GLU A 187 47.71 18.74 9.83
N LYS A 188 49.01 18.80 10.04
CA LYS A 188 49.83 18.76 11.25
C LYS A 188 49.36 19.72 12.37
N ARG A 189 48.99 19.17 13.53
CA ARG A 189 48.83 19.90 14.80
C ARG A 189 50.12 20.63 15.20
N PRO A 190 50.09 21.93 15.56
CA PRO A 190 51.00 22.48 16.53
C PRO A 190 50.42 22.37 17.96
N ALA A 191 51.31 22.26 18.94
CA ALA A 191 51.00 22.10 20.35
C ALA A 191 51.03 23.45 21.11
N ALA A 192 50.27 23.46 22.22
CA ALA A 192 50.33 24.34 23.41
C ALA A 192 49.68 25.74 23.35
N ASP A 193 48.72 26.01 24.27
CA ASP A 193 48.84 26.84 25.50
C ASP A 193 47.42 27.06 26.09
N ASP A 194 47.05 26.39 27.19
CA ASP A 194 46.93 26.87 28.59
C ASP A 194 45.78 27.86 28.94
N THR A 195 44.99 27.44 29.94
CA THR A 195 43.97 28.12 30.75
C THR A 195 42.71 28.72 30.11
N THR A 196 41.53 28.12 30.38
CA THR A 196 40.53 28.62 31.35
C THR A 196 39.33 27.66 31.40
N ASP A 197 38.79 27.49 32.60
CA ASP A 197 37.68 26.60 32.94
C ASP A 197 36.36 26.97 32.24
N GLU A 198 35.83 26.07 31.42
CA GLU A 198 34.38 25.82 31.31
C GLU A 198 34.14 24.31 31.17
N GLU A 199 33.40 23.74 32.13
CA GLU A 199 32.99 22.35 32.11
C GLU A 199 32.00 22.09 30.98
N SER A 200 32.47 21.28 30.02
CA SER A 200 31.77 20.15 29.40
C SER A 200 30.27 20.32 29.06
N PHE A 201 29.97 20.40 27.77
CA PHE A 201 29.62 19.24 26.93
C PHE A 201 29.26 19.78 25.56
N ASP A 202 30.27 20.11 24.75
CA ASP A 202 30.07 20.69 23.43
C ASP A 202 29.39 19.68 22.49
N GLY A 203 28.11 19.91 22.24
CA GLY A 203 27.72 20.38 20.91
C GLY A 203 27.85 19.40 19.75
N VAL A 204 27.80 18.09 19.97
CA VAL A 204 27.54 17.16 18.86
C VAL A 204 26.07 17.30 18.47
N SER A 205 25.82 18.11 17.44
CA SER A 205 24.64 17.95 16.60
C SER A 205 24.72 16.56 15.99
N PHE A 206 24.05 15.59 16.62
CA PHE A 206 23.86 14.27 16.04
C PHE A 206 22.92 14.42 14.85
N GLY A 207 23.50 14.72 13.68
CA GLY A 207 22.78 14.87 12.41
C GLY A 207 21.80 13.71 12.20
N SER A 208 20.52 14.04 12.29
CA SER A 208 19.31 13.22 12.26
C SER A 208 18.89 12.84 10.82
N VAL A 209 19.84 12.88 9.90
CA VAL A 209 19.62 12.55 8.49
C VAL A 209 19.79 11.03 8.32
N PRO A 210 18.93 10.35 7.56
CA PRO A 210 19.16 8.94 7.25
C PRO A 210 20.47 8.85 6.48
N TYR A 211 21.47 8.22 7.07
CA TYR A 211 22.68 7.90 6.34
C TYR A 211 22.33 6.89 5.26
N ALA A 212 22.77 7.14 4.02
CA ALA A 212 22.73 6.13 2.98
C ALA A 212 23.72 5.02 3.38
N LEU A 213 23.22 3.80 3.59
CA LEU A 213 24.08 2.68 3.96
C LEU A 213 25.03 2.36 2.80
N PRO A 214 26.28 2.01 3.10
CA PRO A 214 27.25 1.69 2.07
C PRO A 214 26.80 0.45 1.29
N ASP A 215 26.94 0.52 -0.03
CA ASP A 215 26.70 -0.59 -0.92
C ASP A 215 27.66 -1.76 -0.60
N ALA A 216 27.17 -2.98 -0.78
CA ALA A 216 28.00 -4.17 -0.70
C ALA A 216 28.98 -4.21 -1.88
N THR A 217 30.19 -4.68 -1.59
CA THR A 217 31.25 -4.89 -2.59
C THR A 217 30.89 -6.01 -3.57
N ASP A 218 31.47 -6.01 -4.76
CA ASP A 218 31.28 -7.08 -5.75
C ASP A 218 31.57 -8.48 -5.17
N ALA A 219 32.56 -8.58 -4.27
CA ALA A 219 32.92 -9.82 -3.60
C ALA A 219 31.84 -10.29 -2.60
N GLU A 220 31.10 -9.37 -1.98
CA GLU A 220 29.94 -9.69 -1.14
C GLU A 220 28.73 -10.05 -2.00
N LEU A 221 28.49 -9.34 -3.10
CA LEU A 221 27.40 -9.63 -4.03
C LEU A 221 27.52 -11.04 -4.64
N GLN A 222 28.74 -11.48 -4.97
CA GLN A 222 29.00 -12.84 -5.47
C GLN A 222 28.73 -13.95 -4.43
N LYS A 223 28.70 -13.61 -3.14
CA LYS A 223 28.41 -14.56 -2.05
C LYS A 223 26.93 -14.61 -1.70
N LEU A 224 26.10 -13.78 -2.32
CA LEU A 224 24.67 -13.79 -2.03
C LEU A 224 24.05 -15.13 -2.46
N PRO A 225 23.21 -15.73 -1.61
CA PRO A 225 22.47 -16.93 -1.99
C PRO A 225 21.47 -16.59 -3.10
N THR A 226 21.22 -17.56 -3.99
CA THR A 226 20.22 -17.41 -5.08
C THR A 226 18.83 -17.13 -4.54
N SER A 227 18.46 -17.75 -3.42
CA SER A 227 17.18 -17.55 -2.72
C SER A 227 17.44 -17.44 -1.23
N PHE A 228 16.69 -16.57 -0.56
CA PHE A 228 16.87 -16.25 0.84
C PHE A 228 15.54 -15.89 1.49
N ASP A 229 15.28 -16.43 2.68
CA ASP A 229 14.05 -16.16 3.42
C ASP A 229 14.33 -16.08 4.92
N TRP A 230 13.99 -14.95 5.53
CA TRP A 230 14.12 -14.74 6.97
C TRP A 230 13.07 -15.50 7.78
N ARG A 231 11.97 -15.94 7.18
CA ARG A 231 10.95 -16.77 7.85
C ARG A 231 11.54 -18.11 8.27
N ASP A 232 12.32 -18.72 7.40
CA ASP A 232 13.02 -20.00 7.67
C ASP A 232 14.13 -19.87 8.73
N ARG A 233 14.50 -18.63 9.08
CA ARG A 233 15.58 -18.29 10.01
C ARG A 233 15.08 -17.70 11.32
N GLY A 234 13.77 -17.54 11.49
CA GLY A 234 13.16 -17.05 12.72
C GLY A 234 13.19 -15.54 12.93
N ALA A 235 13.54 -14.73 11.93
CA ALA A 235 13.61 -13.27 12.06
C ALA A 235 12.31 -12.53 11.66
N VAL A 236 11.19 -13.26 11.52
CA VAL A 236 9.92 -12.71 11.01
C VAL A 236 8.76 -13.21 11.88
N THR A 237 8.06 -12.28 12.53
CA THR A 237 6.81 -12.60 13.24
C THR A 237 5.69 -12.98 12.27
N PRO A 238 4.61 -13.66 12.70
CA PRO A 238 3.45 -13.93 11.83
C PRO A 238 2.84 -12.64 11.25
N PRO A 239 2.20 -12.68 10.07
CA PRO A 239 1.46 -11.55 9.53
C PRO A 239 0.37 -11.06 10.50
N LYS A 240 0.39 -9.76 10.78
CA LYS A 240 -0.59 -9.06 11.64
C LYS A 240 -1.67 -8.39 10.79
N ASN A 241 -2.64 -7.73 11.41
CA ASN A 241 -3.75 -7.06 10.72
C ASN A 241 -3.98 -5.63 11.24
N GLN A 242 -3.71 -4.62 10.41
CA GLN A 242 -3.91 -3.21 10.73
C GLN A 242 -5.39 -2.80 10.79
N GLY A 243 -6.30 -3.61 10.23
CA GLY A 243 -7.72 -3.26 10.17
C GLY A 243 -7.98 -1.96 9.39
N ALA A 244 -9.04 -1.23 9.77
CA ALA A 244 -9.46 0.00 9.12
C ALA A 244 -8.72 1.24 9.68
N CYS A 245 -7.40 1.18 9.70
CA CYS A 245 -6.50 2.23 10.17
C CYS A 245 -5.32 2.33 9.20
N GLY A 246 -4.98 3.53 8.75
CA GLY A 246 -3.86 3.80 7.84
C GLY A 246 -2.48 3.68 8.51
N SER A 247 -2.26 2.65 9.34
CA SER A 247 -1.03 2.48 10.12
C SER A 247 -0.03 1.49 9.52
N CYS A 248 -0.12 1.16 8.24
CA CYS A 248 0.82 0.26 7.55
C CYS A 248 2.31 0.64 7.79
N TRP A 249 2.60 1.94 7.89
CA TRP A 249 3.91 2.46 8.22
C TRP A 249 4.46 1.93 9.56
N THR A 250 3.61 1.73 10.56
CA THR A 250 3.99 1.15 11.85
C THR A 250 4.37 -0.31 11.74
N PHE A 251 3.59 -1.12 11.01
CA PHE A 251 3.85 -2.55 10.80
C PHE A 251 5.12 -2.80 9.96
N SER A 252 5.37 -1.92 8.99
CA SER A 252 6.60 -1.92 8.21
C SER A 252 7.82 -1.67 9.11
N THR A 253 7.72 -0.68 10.00
CA THR A 253 8.78 -0.33 10.95
C THR A 253 9.01 -1.41 11.98
N THR A 254 7.96 -1.84 12.70
CA THR A 254 8.08 -2.87 13.75
C THR A 254 8.68 -4.14 13.19
N GLY A 255 8.24 -4.60 12.02
CA GLY A 255 8.78 -5.81 11.39
C GLY A 255 10.28 -5.76 11.09
N ALA A 256 10.82 -4.59 10.69
CA ALA A 256 12.25 -4.41 10.47
C ALA A 256 13.02 -4.36 11.81
N VAL A 257 12.46 -3.71 12.84
CA VAL A 257 13.05 -3.63 14.19
C VAL A 257 13.05 -5.01 14.88
N GLU A 258 11.97 -5.77 14.76
CA GLU A 258 11.84 -7.15 15.24
C GLU A 258 12.95 -8.04 14.64
N GLY A 259 13.17 -7.92 13.33
CA GLY A 259 14.21 -8.63 12.62
C GLY A 259 15.62 -8.21 13.07
N ALA A 260 15.89 -6.91 13.13
CA ALA A 260 17.19 -6.40 13.60
C ALA A 260 17.51 -6.84 15.04
N HIS A 261 16.52 -6.84 15.92
CA HIS A 261 16.65 -7.37 17.28
C HIS A 261 16.96 -8.86 17.29
N PHE A 262 16.26 -9.65 16.47
CA PHE A 262 16.52 -11.09 16.34
C PHE A 262 17.96 -11.37 15.86
N LEU A 263 18.45 -10.64 14.86
CA LEU A 263 19.82 -10.81 14.35
C LEU A 263 20.88 -10.56 15.43
N LYS A 264 20.63 -9.60 16.34
CA LYS A 264 21.57 -9.26 17.42
C LYS A 264 21.51 -10.19 18.61
N THR A 265 20.31 -10.62 18.99
CA THR A 265 20.07 -11.30 20.28
C THR A 265 19.72 -12.77 20.15
N GLY A 266 19.35 -13.23 18.94
CA GLY A 266 18.76 -14.55 18.70
C GLY A 266 17.31 -14.69 19.20
N THR A 267 16.69 -13.62 19.71
CA THR A 267 15.33 -13.66 20.28
C THR A 267 14.37 -12.84 19.43
N LEU A 268 13.32 -13.49 18.93
CA LEU A 268 12.27 -12.81 18.15
C LEU A 268 11.23 -12.27 19.11
N LEU A 269 11.06 -10.95 19.10
CA LEU A 269 10.02 -10.27 19.86
C LEU A 269 8.90 -9.86 18.92
N SER A 270 7.68 -9.73 19.45
CA SER A 270 6.61 -9.02 18.77
C SER A 270 6.45 -7.64 19.39
N LEU A 271 6.64 -6.59 18.60
CA LEU A 271 6.67 -5.20 19.08
C LEU A 271 5.34 -4.50 18.83
N SER A 272 5.07 -3.47 19.64
CA SER A 272 3.82 -2.72 19.60
C SER A 272 3.75 -1.74 18.43
N GLU A 273 2.86 -2.00 17.48
CA GLU A 273 2.48 -0.99 16.49
C GLU A 273 1.66 0.14 17.13
N GLN A 274 0.88 -0.16 18.17
CA GLN A 274 0.00 0.82 18.80
C GLN A 274 0.78 1.95 19.47
N GLN A 275 1.95 1.65 20.05
CA GLN A 275 2.81 2.70 20.59
C GLN A 275 3.21 3.70 19.50
N LEU A 276 3.58 3.24 18.31
CA LEU A 276 3.86 4.15 17.19
C LEU A 276 2.60 4.92 16.77
N VAL A 277 1.45 4.26 16.68
CA VAL A 277 0.17 4.93 16.36
C VAL A 277 -0.17 6.05 17.33
N ASP A 278 0.07 5.82 18.64
CA ASP A 278 -0.37 6.74 19.69
C ASP A 278 0.66 7.80 20.06
N CYS A 279 1.96 7.53 19.87
CA CYS A 279 3.06 8.34 20.43
C CYS A 279 3.99 8.94 19.38
N ASP A 280 4.07 8.36 18.18
CA ASP A 280 4.99 8.85 17.19
C ASP A 280 4.35 9.95 16.33
N HIS A 281 4.82 11.17 16.60
CA HIS A 281 4.50 12.38 15.85
C HIS A 281 5.77 12.99 15.24
N THR A 282 6.79 12.17 15.00
CA THR A 282 8.07 12.62 14.44
C THR A 282 7.85 13.15 13.03
N CYS A 283 8.50 14.27 12.72
CA CYS A 283 8.49 14.90 11.40
C CYS A 283 9.89 14.85 10.78
N LEU A 284 9.96 15.01 9.46
CA LEU A 284 11.23 15.32 8.79
C LEU A 284 11.63 16.76 9.11
N GLU A 285 12.91 16.99 9.42
CA GLU A 285 13.43 18.31 9.77
C GLU A 285 13.25 19.32 8.63
N ASP A 286 13.55 18.89 7.40
CA ASP A 286 13.44 19.70 6.19
C ASP A 286 12.02 19.75 5.61
N GLU A 287 11.09 18.93 6.12
CA GLU A 287 9.69 18.85 5.67
C GLU A 287 8.74 18.73 6.88
N PRO A 288 8.48 19.86 7.60
CA PRO A 288 7.75 19.85 8.86
C PRO A 288 6.26 19.50 8.74
N THR A 289 5.76 19.32 7.53
CA THR A 289 4.40 18.82 7.23
C THR A 289 4.36 17.31 7.04
N ALA A 290 5.51 16.66 6.81
CA ALA A 290 5.65 15.22 6.65
C ALA A 290 5.85 14.55 8.03
N CYS A 291 4.81 14.61 8.85
CA CYS A 291 4.77 14.02 10.19
C CYS A 291 3.92 12.74 10.23
N ASP A 292 4.31 11.88 11.16
CA ASP A 292 3.57 10.68 11.52
C ASP A 292 2.32 11.06 12.32
N ASP A 293 1.18 10.47 11.98
CA ASP A 293 -0.14 10.89 12.46
C ASP A 293 -1.07 9.69 12.66
N GLY A 294 -0.59 8.68 13.38
CA GLY A 294 -1.35 7.49 13.73
C GLY A 294 -2.05 6.82 12.54
N CYS A 295 -3.38 6.73 12.59
CA CYS A 295 -4.20 6.15 11.52
C CYS A 295 -4.37 7.05 10.29
N ALA A 296 -4.00 8.33 10.34
CA ALA A 296 -3.98 9.22 9.18
C ALA A 296 -2.67 9.10 8.37
N GLY A 297 -1.75 8.25 8.84
CA GLY A 297 -0.58 7.81 8.09
C GLY A 297 0.73 8.39 8.59
N GLY A 298 1.82 7.85 8.09
CA GLY A 298 3.17 8.19 8.51
C GLY A 298 4.23 7.63 7.56
N LEU A 299 5.48 7.93 7.88
CA LEU A 299 6.66 7.56 7.12
C LEU A 299 7.50 6.59 7.96
N PRO A 300 7.77 5.36 7.50
CA PRO A 300 8.59 4.41 8.26
C PRO A 300 9.95 4.96 8.72
N LEU A 301 10.52 5.90 7.96
CA LEU A 301 11.76 6.58 8.33
C LEU A 301 11.64 7.46 9.59
N ASN A 302 10.53 8.19 9.74
CA ASN A 302 10.23 8.97 10.94
C ASN A 302 10.07 8.04 12.14
N ALA A 303 9.34 6.93 11.93
CA ALA A 303 9.21 5.87 12.91
C ALA A 303 10.55 5.28 13.36
N MET A 304 11.50 5.03 12.45
CA MET A 304 12.84 4.58 12.84
C MET A 304 13.55 5.59 13.77
N ARG A 305 13.38 6.91 13.56
CA ARG A 305 13.91 7.94 14.46
C ARG A 305 13.26 7.87 15.84
N TYR A 306 11.95 7.70 15.88
CA TYR A 306 11.23 7.51 17.14
C TYR A 306 11.76 6.27 17.88
N VAL A 307 11.87 5.12 17.20
CA VAL A 307 12.34 3.86 17.80
C VAL A 307 13.78 3.99 18.33
N LYS A 308 14.67 4.67 17.61
CA LYS A 308 16.04 4.92 18.08
C LYS A 308 16.08 5.74 19.38
N ARG A 309 15.17 6.71 19.52
CA ARG A 309 15.10 7.62 20.68
C ARG A 309 14.36 7.03 21.87
N ALA A 310 13.18 6.44 21.63
CA ALA A 310 12.23 6.04 22.67
C ALA A 310 12.20 4.52 22.92
N GLY A 311 12.56 3.72 21.91
CA GLY A 311 12.36 2.27 21.90
C GLY A 311 10.90 1.87 21.78
N LEU A 312 10.66 0.56 21.64
CA LEU A 312 9.34 -0.04 21.54
C LEU A 312 9.05 -1.00 22.69
N ASP A 313 7.82 -0.93 23.18
CA ASP A 313 7.19 -1.89 24.07
C ASP A 313 6.78 -3.15 23.27
N LEU A 314 6.55 -4.26 23.98
CA LEU A 314 6.05 -5.50 23.38
C LEU A 314 4.57 -5.34 22.98
N GLU A 315 4.15 -6.07 21.95
CA GLU A 315 2.74 -6.15 21.54
C GLU A 315 1.84 -6.61 22.69
N THR A 316 2.35 -7.46 23.59
CA THR A 316 1.60 -7.91 24.78
C THR A 316 1.41 -6.82 25.83
N ASP A 317 2.33 -5.85 25.89
CA ASP A 317 2.35 -4.80 26.91
C ASP A 317 1.60 -3.55 26.42
N TYR A 318 1.59 -3.32 25.11
CA TYR A 318 0.82 -2.26 24.46
C TYR A 318 0.10 -2.81 23.20
N PRO A 319 -1.04 -3.50 23.36
CA PRO A 319 -1.72 -4.18 22.26
C PRO A 319 -2.31 -3.26 21.21
N TYR A 320 -2.31 -3.72 19.95
CA TYR A 320 -2.90 -3.05 18.80
C TYR A 320 -4.44 -2.98 18.85
N LYS A 321 -4.97 -1.79 18.55
CA LYS A 321 -6.39 -1.42 18.66
C LYS A 321 -6.99 -0.94 17.34
N ALA A 322 -6.18 -0.77 16.29
CA ALA A 322 -6.61 -0.26 14.98
C ALA A 322 -7.34 1.10 15.04
N VAL A 323 -6.98 1.94 16.01
CA VAL A 323 -7.54 3.28 16.19
C VAL A 323 -6.49 4.16 16.88
N ALA A 324 -6.47 5.45 16.55
CA ALA A 324 -5.62 6.41 17.24
C ALA A 324 -6.08 6.57 18.70
N GLY A 325 -5.15 6.46 19.63
CA GLY A 325 -5.35 6.62 21.06
C GLY A 325 -4.53 7.77 21.64
N THR A 326 -4.48 7.83 22.97
CA THR A 326 -3.59 8.74 23.68
C THR A 326 -2.30 8.01 24.02
N CYS A 327 -1.15 8.64 23.77
CA CYS A 327 0.15 8.06 24.09
C CYS A 327 0.24 7.62 25.58
N GLU A 328 0.42 6.32 25.81
CA GLU A 328 0.53 5.74 27.16
C GLU A 328 1.97 5.44 27.59
N GLU A 329 2.96 6.12 27.00
CA GLU A 329 4.39 6.03 27.37
C GLU A 329 4.61 6.10 28.90
N SER A 330 3.72 6.81 29.62
CA SER A 330 3.88 7.27 30.99
C SER A 330 3.00 6.62 32.07
N LYS A 331 2.19 5.57 31.84
CA LYS A 331 1.47 4.89 32.95
C LYS A 331 2.39 4.08 33.88
N LYS A 332 3.28 4.76 34.61
CA LYS A 332 3.91 4.29 35.86
C LYS A 332 2.83 4.13 36.94
N THR A 333 1.90 3.19 36.79
CA THR A 333 0.97 2.89 37.88
C THR A 333 1.65 1.89 38.82
N ASN A 334 2.10 2.42 39.97
CA ASN A 334 2.37 1.69 41.21
C ASN A 334 3.37 0.52 41.11
N GLY A 335 4.65 0.83 40.93
CA GLY A 335 5.75 0.03 41.48
C GLY A 335 6.04 -1.33 40.84
N SER A 336 5.31 -1.73 39.78
CA SER A 336 5.61 -2.94 39.01
C SER A 336 5.35 -2.74 37.53
N ARG A 337 6.09 -1.83 36.89
CA ARG A 337 6.47 -2.07 35.50
C ARG A 337 7.79 -2.80 35.58
N SER A 338 7.78 -4.08 35.19
CA SER A 338 9.00 -4.68 34.68
C SER A 338 9.54 -3.70 33.65
N SER A 339 10.77 -3.25 33.84
CA SER A 339 11.67 -2.85 32.78
C SER A 339 11.85 -4.04 31.81
N ALA A 340 10.76 -4.54 31.22
CA ALA A 340 10.83 -5.38 30.04
C ALA A 340 11.54 -4.49 29.02
N ALA A 341 12.77 -4.88 28.69
CA ALA A 341 13.71 -4.01 27.99
C ALA A 341 13.04 -3.47 26.72
N ARG A 342 12.83 -2.14 26.68
CA ARG A 342 12.34 -1.48 25.47
C ARG A 342 13.31 -1.81 24.35
N THR A 343 12.78 -2.31 23.24
CA THR A 343 13.62 -2.66 22.10
C THR A 343 13.97 -1.39 21.36
N THR A 344 15.25 -1.03 21.37
CA THR A 344 15.82 0.10 20.62
C THR A 344 16.64 -0.43 19.45
N ILE A 345 16.91 0.45 18.48
CA ILE A 345 17.86 0.20 17.40
C ILE A 345 19.13 1.02 17.62
N SER A 346 20.30 0.47 17.28
CA SER A 346 21.58 1.22 17.32
C SER A 346 21.64 2.26 16.20
N GLY A 347 20.97 2.00 15.08
CA GLY A 347 20.79 2.95 13.99
C GLY A 347 19.83 2.43 12.92
N PHE A 348 19.69 3.20 11.87
CA PHE A 348 18.93 2.87 10.67
C PHE A 348 19.52 3.65 9.50
N GLY A 349 19.22 3.23 8.27
CA GLY A 349 19.69 3.94 7.09
C GLY A 349 18.94 3.55 5.82
N LEU A 350 19.07 4.40 4.81
CA LEU A 350 18.51 4.15 3.49
C LEU A 350 19.38 3.16 2.73
N VAL A 351 18.74 2.20 2.08
CA VAL A 351 19.40 1.25 1.18
C VAL A 351 19.34 1.79 -0.25
N SER A 352 20.35 1.46 -1.05
CA SER A 352 20.40 1.75 -2.48
C SER A 352 19.15 1.29 -3.23
N GLN A 353 18.79 2.01 -4.30
CA GLN A 353 17.67 1.65 -5.19
C GLN A 353 18.01 0.46 -6.09
N ASN A 354 19.26 0.01 -6.11
CA ASN A 354 19.68 -1.17 -6.84
C ASN A 354 19.17 -2.44 -6.13
N GLU A 355 18.31 -3.22 -6.80
CA GLU A 355 17.68 -4.41 -6.21
C GLU A 355 18.67 -5.52 -5.80
N THR A 356 19.84 -5.58 -6.42
CA THR A 356 20.92 -6.48 -5.98
C THR A 356 21.53 -6.00 -4.66
N GLN A 357 21.67 -4.68 -4.47
CA GLN A 357 22.11 -4.09 -3.20
C GLN A 357 21.02 -4.21 -2.12
N ILE A 358 19.74 -4.14 -2.49
CA ILE A 358 18.63 -4.44 -1.58
C ILE A 358 18.72 -5.89 -1.09
N ALA A 359 19.01 -6.85 -1.97
CA ALA A 359 19.22 -8.24 -1.57
C ALA A 359 20.41 -8.39 -0.61
N ALA A 360 21.50 -7.67 -0.86
CA ALA A 360 22.66 -7.66 0.03
C ALA A 360 22.33 -7.09 1.41
N ALA A 361 21.65 -5.94 1.46
CA ALA A 361 21.21 -5.31 2.69
C ALA A 361 20.23 -6.20 3.47
N LEU A 362 19.33 -6.90 2.79
CA LEU A 362 18.38 -7.84 3.40
C LEU A 362 19.12 -8.97 4.11
N VAL A 363 20.12 -9.57 3.45
CA VAL A 363 20.93 -10.65 4.04
C VAL A 363 21.77 -10.15 5.22
N LYS A 364 22.30 -8.93 5.12
CA LYS A 364 23.22 -8.35 6.12
C LYS A 364 22.51 -7.78 7.35
N HIS A 365 21.40 -7.10 7.16
CA HIS A 365 20.74 -6.29 8.20
C HIS A 365 19.40 -6.85 8.68
N GLY A 366 18.86 -7.89 8.03
CA GLY A 366 17.56 -8.43 8.37
C GLY A 366 16.45 -7.92 7.43
N PRO A 367 15.17 -8.22 7.74
CA PRO A 367 14.01 -7.69 7.03
C PRO A 367 14.05 -6.18 6.83
N LEU A 368 13.65 -5.72 5.64
CA LEU A 368 13.76 -4.31 5.22
C LEU A 368 12.37 -3.67 5.12
N SER A 369 12.21 -2.52 5.76
CA SER A 369 10.99 -1.71 5.65
C SER A 369 10.97 -0.98 4.31
N ILE A 370 9.89 -1.11 3.55
CA ILE A 370 9.76 -0.50 2.22
C ILE A 370 8.45 0.25 2.01
N GLY A 371 8.45 1.14 1.02
CA GLY A 371 7.24 1.75 0.45
C GLY A 371 6.88 1.09 -0.88
N ILE A 372 5.60 0.92 -1.16
CA ILE A 372 5.10 0.38 -2.43
C ILE A 372 3.80 1.07 -2.85
N ASP A 373 3.53 1.14 -4.16
CA ASP A 373 2.19 1.40 -4.69
C ASP A 373 1.33 0.13 -4.57
N ALA A 374 0.33 0.16 -3.68
CA ALA A 374 -0.52 -0.98 -3.36
C ALA A 374 -1.77 -1.12 -4.25
N ALA A 375 -1.92 -0.33 -5.34
CA ALA A 375 -3.10 -0.36 -6.19
C ALA A 375 -3.49 -1.76 -6.67
N TRP A 376 -2.51 -2.61 -7.01
CA TRP A 376 -2.73 -3.99 -7.49
C TRP A 376 -3.02 -5.00 -6.38
N MET A 377 -2.64 -4.68 -5.15
CA MET A 377 -2.71 -5.58 -4.01
C MET A 377 -4.16 -5.82 -3.55
N GLN A 378 -5.09 -4.88 -3.79
CA GLN A 378 -6.50 -5.04 -3.41
C GLN A 378 -7.11 -6.36 -3.93
N THR A 379 -6.74 -6.76 -5.15
CA THR A 379 -7.27 -7.95 -5.84
C THR A 379 -6.37 -9.18 -5.74
N TYR A 380 -5.17 -9.05 -5.16
CA TYR A 380 -4.18 -10.13 -5.13
C TYR A 380 -4.60 -11.24 -4.15
N ALA A 381 -4.59 -12.48 -4.63
CA ALA A 381 -4.96 -13.67 -3.85
C ALA A 381 -3.81 -14.69 -3.70
N GLY A 382 -2.70 -14.54 -4.42
CA GLY A 382 -1.54 -15.44 -4.33
C GLY A 382 -0.72 -15.51 -5.62
N GLY A 383 0.32 -16.34 -5.65
CA GLY A 383 1.24 -16.46 -6.80
C GLY A 383 2.20 -15.27 -6.94
N VAL A 384 2.99 -15.21 -8.02
CA VAL A 384 3.97 -14.12 -8.22
C VAL A 384 3.39 -13.04 -9.11
N ALA A 385 3.21 -11.84 -8.57
CA ALA A 385 2.67 -10.69 -9.27
C ALA A 385 3.76 -9.93 -10.04
N CYS A 386 3.51 -9.64 -11.31
CA CYS A 386 4.37 -8.88 -12.20
C CYS A 386 3.54 -7.78 -12.88
N PRO A 387 3.06 -6.79 -12.10
CA PRO A 387 2.22 -5.72 -12.62
C PRO A 387 3.00 -4.85 -13.61
N TRP A 388 2.37 -4.56 -14.76
CA TRP A 388 2.94 -3.67 -15.78
C TRP A 388 2.65 -2.20 -15.51
N ILE A 389 1.48 -1.90 -14.95
CA ILE A 389 1.02 -0.53 -14.68
C ILE A 389 0.93 -0.34 -13.18
N CYS A 390 1.96 0.22 -12.57
CA CYS A 390 1.86 0.81 -11.24
C CYS A 390 2.73 2.07 -11.20
N ASP A 391 2.29 3.06 -10.42
CA ASP A 391 2.99 4.32 -10.32
C ASP A 391 4.15 4.16 -9.34
N LYS A 392 5.36 4.05 -9.89
CA LYS A 392 6.57 3.88 -9.07
C LYS A 392 6.82 5.08 -8.14
N ASN A 393 6.20 6.22 -8.38
CA ASN A 393 6.42 7.45 -7.62
C ASN A 393 5.28 7.76 -6.63
N ALA A 394 4.18 7.01 -6.65
CA ALA A 394 3.02 7.22 -5.79
C ALA A 394 2.90 6.14 -4.69
N LEU A 395 3.98 5.95 -3.93
CA LEU A 395 4.03 4.97 -2.85
C LEU A 395 3.01 5.35 -1.76
N ASP A 396 2.13 4.42 -1.40
CA ASP A 396 1.02 4.69 -0.46
C ASP A 396 0.91 3.65 0.65
N HIS A 397 1.74 2.61 0.61
CA HIS A 397 1.69 1.49 1.55
C HIS A 397 3.07 1.10 2.07
N GLY A 398 3.17 0.92 3.39
CA GLY A 398 4.37 0.45 4.08
C GLY A 398 4.31 -1.06 4.27
N VAL A 399 5.33 -1.78 3.79
CA VAL A 399 5.42 -3.25 3.87
C VAL A 399 6.86 -3.70 4.09
N LEU A 400 7.07 -4.98 4.37
CA LEU A 400 8.37 -5.49 4.78
C LEU A 400 8.90 -6.53 3.80
N ILE A 401 10.06 -6.30 3.17
CA ILE A 401 10.79 -7.36 2.45
C ILE A 401 11.39 -8.30 3.48
N VAL A 402 11.08 -9.59 3.38
CA VAL A 402 11.60 -10.64 4.28
C VAL A 402 12.45 -11.68 3.56
N GLY A 403 12.41 -11.69 2.23
CA GLY A 403 13.10 -12.70 1.44
C GLY A 403 13.01 -12.42 -0.05
N TYR A 404 13.69 -13.25 -0.83
CA TYR A 404 13.56 -13.34 -2.28
C TYR A 404 13.80 -14.77 -2.72
N ASP A 405 13.25 -15.11 -3.88
CA ASP A 405 13.53 -16.35 -4.57
C ASP A 405 14.04 -16.05 -5.98
N GLY A 406 15.34 -16.27 -6.19
CA GLY A 406 15.99 -16.12 -7.49
C GLY A 406 15.81 -17.32 -8.41
N ASP A 407 15.48 -18.49 -7.86
CA ASP A 407 15.09 -19.66 -8.65
C ASP A 407 13.71 -19.50 -9.26
N GLY A 408 12.89 -18.59 -8.71
CA GLY A 408 11.66 -18.08 -9.27
C GLY A 408 10.52 -19.09 -9.40
N SER A 409 9.33 -18.57 -9.68
CA SER A 409 8.16 -19.41 -9.98
C SER A 409 8.00 -19.59 -11.49
N PHE A 410 7.61 -20.79 -11.93
CA PHE A 410 7.41 -21.07 -13.35
C PHE A 410 6.25 -20.23 -13.91
N ALA A 411 6.56 -19.39 -14.90
CA ALA A 411 5.60 -18.59 -15.65
C ALA A 411 5.18 -19.34 -16.92
N PRO A 412 3.97 -19.95 -16.97
CA PRO A 412 3.61 -20.85 -18.07
C PRO A 412 3.58 -20.16 -19.43
N VAL A 413 3.24 -18.87 -19.47
CA VAL A 413 3.13 -18.09 -20.71
C VAL A 413 4.50 -17.83 -21.33
N ARG A 414 5.54 -17.63 -20.53
CA ARG A 414 6.88 -17.28 -21.01
C ARG A 414 7.92 -18.39 -20.90
N LEU A 415 7.50 -19.59 -20.46
CA LEU A 415 8.35 -20.78 -20.33
C LEU A 415 9.67 -20.55 -19.58
N HIS A 416 9.68 -19.61 -18.63
CA HIS A 416 10.84 -19.31 -17.78
C HIS A 416 10.40 -19.06 -16.34
N LYS A 417 11.36 -19.05 -15.43
CA LYS A 417 11.17 -18.75 -14.01
C LYS A 417 11.28 -17.24 -13.80
N GLU A 418 10.34 -16.66 -13.08
CA GLU A 418 10.38 -15.24 -12.71
C GLU A 418 10.84 -15.11 -11.26
N PRO A 419 11.99 -14.46 -10.99
CA PRO A 419 12.46 -14.21 -9.64
C PRO A 419 11.54 -13.20 -8.95
N TYR A 420 11.42 -13.31 -7.62
CA TYR A 420 10.48 -12.47 -6.87
C TYR A 420 10.96 -12.12 -5.47
N TRP A 421 10.48 -11.00 -4.96
CA TRP A 421 10.54 -10.62 -3.56
C TRP A 421 9.41 -11.25 -2.78
N ILE A 422 9.70 -11.60 -1.52
CA ILE A 422 8.73 -12.05 -0.54
C ILE A 422 8.49 -10.87 0.40
N ILE A 423 7.28 -10.31 0.33
CA ILE A 423 6.88 -9.12 1.08
C ILE A 423 5.83 -9.53 2.12
N LYS A 424 6.11 -9.28 3.40
CA LYS A 424 5.14 -9.41 4.48
C LYS A 424 4.19 -8.20 4.47
N ASN A 425 2.90 -8.47 4.45
CA ASN A 425 1.85 -7.46 4.51
C ASN A 425 1.21 -7.40 5.91
N SER A 426 0.42 -6.36 6.16
CA SER A 426 -0.26 -6.06 7.43
C SER A 426 -1.77 -6.20 7.33
N TRP A 427 -2.28 -7.06 6.44
CA TRP A 427 -3.72 -7.28 6.23
C TRP A 427 -4.19 -8.65 6.69
N GLY A 428 -3.50 -9.28 7.64
CA GLY A 428 -3.85 -10.61 8.17
C GLY A 428 -3.42 -11.75 7.24
N GLN A 429 -3.40 -12.94 7.81
CA GLN A 429 -2.98 -14.18 7.14
C GLN A 429 -3.99 -14.68 6.11
N ASP A 430 -5.24 -14.20 6.17
CA ASP A 430 -6.31 -14.54 5.24
C ASP A 430 -6.21 -13.81 3.89
N TRP A 431 -5.26 -12.89 3.75
CA TRP A 431 -5.02 -12.13 2.53
C TRP A 431 -3.76 -12.61 1.79
N GLY A 432 -3.80 -12.59 0.45
CA GLY A 432 -2.65 -12.93 -0.39
C GLY A 432 -2.16 -14.36 -0.17
N HIS A 433 -0.84 -14.55 -0.23
CA HIS A 433 -0.21 -15.83 0.04
C HIS A 433 0.07 -15.95 1.55
N GLU A 434 -0.96 -16.25 2.34
CA GLU A 434 -0.87 -16.40 3.81
C GLU A 434 -0.36 -15.13 4.52
N GLY A 435 -0.79 -13.95 4.06
CA GLY A 435 -0.35 -12.64 4.55
C GLY A 435 0.88 -12.08 3.83
N PHE A 436 1.41 -12.79 2.84
CA PHE A 436 2.54 -12.34 2.03
C PHE A 436 2.13 -11.98 0.60
N TYR A 437 2.89 -11.07 0.02
CA TYR A 437 2.81 -10.65 -1.37
C TYR A 437 4.11 -11.05 -2.07
N HIS A 438 4.01 -11.84 -3.13
CA HIS A 438 5.15 -12.14 -3.98
C HIS A 438 5.11 -11.25 -5.21
N ILE A 439 6.15 -10.47 -5.44
CA ILE A 439 6.24 -9.54 -6.58
C ILE A 439 7.54 -9.74 -7.35
N CYS A 440 7.46 -9.67 -8.67
CA CYS A 440 8.59 -9.73 -9.58
C CYS A 440 9.77 -8.87 -9.11
N LYS A 441 10.95 -9.48 -9.08
CA LYS A 441 12.22 -8.85 -8.71
C LYS A 441 12.95 -8.32 -9.96
N ASP A 442 13.87 -7.38 -9.75
CA ASP A 442 14.77 -6.74 -10.72
C ASP A 442 14.08 -5.88 -11.78
N LYS A 443 12.92 -5.28 -11.41
CA LYS A 443 12.08 -4.47 -12.33
C LYS A 443 11.66 -3.12 -11.74
N GLY A 444 12.05 -2.82 -10.50
CA GLY A 444 11.55 -1.71 -9.69
C GLY A 444 10.02 -1.76 -9.58
N SER A 445 9.46 -2.96 -9.42
CA SER A 445 8.03 -3.19 -9.52
C SER A 445 7.29 -2.37 -8.46
N CYS A 446 6.38 -1.52 -8.92
CA CYS A 446 5.55 -0.63 -8.08
C CYS A 446 6.36 0.24 -7.12
N GLY A 447 7.57 0.61 -7.53
CA GLY A 447 8.44 1.50 -6.77
C GLY A 447 8.94 0.91 -5.45
N LEU A 448 8.89 -0.42 -5.27
CA LEU A 448 9.35 -1.08 -4.04
C LEU A 448 10.79 -0.73 -3.64
N ASN A 449 11.62 -0.31 -4.60
CA ASN A 449 13.01 0.08 -4.41
C ASN A 449 13.18 1.59 -4.15
N ASN A 450 12.09 2.37 -4.15
CA ASN A 450 12.14 3.83 -4.01
C ASN A 450 12.13 4.31 -2.56
N MET A 451 11.77 3.48 -1.58
CA MET A 451 12.05 3.76 -0.17
C MET A 451 12.37 2.43 0.49
N VAL A 452 13.63 2.22 0.85
CA VAL A 452 14.09 0.99 1.50
C VAL A 452 14.92 1.38 2.69
N VAL A 453 14.48 0.96 3.88
CA VAL A 453 15.08 1.33 5.15
C VAL A 453 15.47 0.05 5.90
N ALA A 454 16.74 -0.02 6.29
CA ALA A 454 17.24 -1.08 7.17
C ALA A 454 17.33 -0.56 8.61
N ALA A 455 16.92 -1.38 9.57
CA ALA A 455 17.19 -1.17 10.99
C ALA A 455 18.47 -1.92 11.39
N MET A 456 19.22 -1.37 12.34
CA MET A 456 20.45 -1.97 12.87
C MET A 456 20.29 -2.27 14.36
N GLY A 457 20.63 -3.51 14.74
CA GLY A 457 20.45 -4.04 16.09
C GLY A 457 21.31 -3.37 17.15
#